data_AF-A0A226QA44-F1
#
_entry.id   AF-A0A226QA44-F1
#
_cell.length_a   1.000
_cell.length_b   1.000
_cell.length_c   1.000
_cell.angle_alpha   90.00
_cell.angle_beta   90.00
_cell.angle_gamma   90.00
#
_symmetry.space_group_name_H-M   'P 1'
#
loop_
_entity.id
_entity.type
_entity.pdbx_description
1 polymer ?
#
loop_
_entity_poly.entity_id
_entity_poly.type
_entity_poly.pdbx_seq_one_letter_code
_entity_poly.pdbx_strand_id
1 'polypeptide(L)'
;MSVHKKEVIRLLETIALYMEIKGENPFKVNAFRKAANALETDERSLAEIGDFTAIPGIGKSTAAIITEFVETGSSSVLEELKRDIPETLLSLLKIPGLGGKKIAKLHQELGIVDMDGLKEACLAGKVRALPGFGAKTEEKLLAAIEEAAKRPERLPLARVFAIAADIERQLACLDGVIRFSRAGSLRRVNETVKDLDYVIATERPAAVRDGLLRFERIRRVIAAGETKVSLLLGYDDDVAVDFRLVSEAQFATALHHFTGSKEHNVRMRQLAKERGEKISEYGVEDEAAGKVKTFPDEAAFYAHFGLPYIPPELREDGTEVERYSDRYPLVRFEDIQGDLHMHSAWSDGACSLAELAEACRRRGYRYIAITDHSQFLKVANGLTPDRLRRQREEIERLNARYSDFTILAGIEMDILPDGTLDYDDDVLKELDFVIAAIHSAFKQPRETIMKRLEAALRHPYVDVIAHPTGRLIGQRDGYDVDIERLMELAAETNTVLELNANPNRLDLSAAYVKKAEEAGAYIAINTDAHHLDMLDDMAIGVATARKGWIKSETVINTWPLDKLRQFLRDKRTK
;
A
#
# COMPACT_ATOMS: atom_id res chain seq x y z
N MET A 1 -14.24 13.35 -2.86
CA MET A 1 -12.80 13.19 -3.14
C MET A 1 -12.48 14.07 -4.33
N SER A 2 -11.44 14.88 -4.23
CA SER A 2 -10.94 15.67 -5.37
C SER A 2 -10.14 14.76 -6.29
N VAL A 3 -10.48 14.73 -7.58
CA VAL A 3 -9.73 13.98 -8.59
C VAL A 3 -8.27 14.47 -8.61
N HIS A 4 -7.30 13.55 -8.52
CA HIS A 4 -5.89 13.90 -8.60
C HIS A 4 -5.27 13.56 -9.97
N LYS A 5 -4.11 14.16 -10.25
CA LYS A 5 -3.45 14.10 -11.59
C LYS A 5 -3.29 12.68 -12.11
N LYS A 6 -2.90 11.75 -11.24
CA LYS A 6 -2.71 10.33 -11.58
C LYS A 6 -3.99 9.62 -11.96
N GLU A 7 -5.14 10.01 -11.43
CA GLU A 7 -6.44 9.46 -11.86
C GLU A 7 -6.78 9.90 -13.28
N VAL A 8 -6.48 11.15 -13.65
CA VAL A 8 -6.65 11.65 -15.01
C VAL A 8 -5.75 10.89 -15.99
N ILE A 9 -4.49 10.66 -15.61
CA ILE A 9 -3.54 9.90 -16.45
C ILE A 9 -4.04 8.46 -16.63
N ARG A 10 -4.44 7.80 -15.54
CA ARG A 10 -5.04 6.46 -15.58
C ARG A 10 -6.30 6.43 -16.43
N LEU A 11 -7.16 7.46 -16.37
CA LEU A 11 -8.34 7.58 -17.22
C LEU A 11 -7.94 7.57 -18.70
N LEU A 12 -7.00 8.43 -19.09
CA LEU A 12 -6.57 8.57 -20.48
C LEU A 12 -5.94 7.26 -21.01
N GLU A 13 -5.14 6.59 -20.19
CA GLU A 13 -4.58 5.27 -20.51
C GLU A 13 -5.66 4.21 -20.64
N THR A 14 -6.66 4.23 -19.74
CA THR A 14 -7.80 3.31 -19.78
C THR A 14 -8.63 3.53 -21.04
N ILE A 15 -8.95 4.78 -21.39
CA ILE A 15 -9.63 5.11 -22.65
C ILE A 15 -8.81 4.59 -23.84
N ALA A 16 -7.49 4.84 -23.86
CA ALA A 16 -6.63 4.34 -24.93
C ALA A 16 -6.65 2.81 -25.03
N LEU A 17 -6.64 2.12 -23.89
CA LEU A 17 -6.70 0.65 -23.82
C LEU A 17 -8.02 0.11 -24.37
N TYR A 18 -9.15 0.69 -23.96
CA TYR A 18 -10.48 0.27 -24.45
C TYR A 18 -10.61 0.54 -25.95
N MET A 19 -10.20 1.71 -26.42
CA MET A 19 -10.17 2.01 -27.86
C MET A 19 -9.29 1.01 -28.62
N GLU A 20 -8.13 0.64 -28.07
CA GLU A 20 -7.25 -0.37 -28.68
C GLU A 20 -7.91 -1.75 -28.75
N ILE A 21 -8.61 -2.19 -27.69
CA ILE A 21 -9.35 -3.47 -27.67
C ILE A 21 -10.50 -3.46 -28.69
N LYS A 22 -11.23 -2.35 -28.80
CA LYS A 22 -12.31 -2.14 -29.79
C LYS A 22 -11.79 -2.14 -31.23
N GLY A 23 -10.47 -1.99 -31.44
CA GLY A 23 -9.88 -1.88 -32.78
C GLY A 23 -10.06 -0.49 -33.40
N GLU A 24 -10.21 0.55 -32.59
CA GLU A 24 -10.30 1.93 -33.04
C GLU A 24 -9.03 2.40 -33.77
N ASN A 25 -9.15 3.55 -34.44
CA ASN A 25 -8.06 4.13 -35.21
C ASN A 25 -6.78 4.33 -34.35
N PRO A 26 -5.61 3.77 -34.75
CA PRO A 26 -4.36 3.88 -33.99
C PRO A 26 -3.92 5.33 -33.70
N PHE A 27 -4.26 6.28 -34.57
CA PHE A 27 -3.97 7.70 -34.33
C PHE A 27 -4.75 8.25 -33.14
N LYS A 28 -6.02 7.84 -32.96
CA LYS A 28 -6.83 8.24 -31.80
C LYS A 28 -6.32 7.62 -30.51
N VAL A 29 -6.04 6.31 -30.53
CA VAL A 29 -5.43 5.59 -29.38
C VAL A 29 -4.12 6.28 -28.95
N ASN A 30 -3.26 6.59 -29.92
CA ASN A 30 -1.99 7.27 -29.65
C ASN A 30 -2.18 8.71 -29.18
N ALA A 31 -3.26 9.40 -29.54
CA ALA A 31 -3.54 10.75 -29.02
C ALA A 31 -3.80 10.72 -27.51
N PHE A 32 -4.59 9.76 -27.02
CA PHE A 32 -4.82 9.59 -25.57
C PHE A 32 -3.55 9.21 -24.82
N ARG A 33 -2.74 8.29 -25.36
CA ARG A 33 -1.43 7.94 -24.76
C ARG A 33 -0.46 9.12 -24.75
N LYS A 34 -0.43 9.92 -25.82
CA LYS A 34 0.37 11.15 -25.88
C LYS A 34 -0.10 12.18 -24.86
N ALA A 35 -1.41 12.34 -24.69
CA ALA A 35 -1.96 13.25 -23.69
C ALA A 35 -1.65 12.78 -22.26
N ALA A 36 -1.76 11.48 -21.98
CA ALA A 36 -1.37 10.89 -20.70
C ALA A 36 0.10 11.17 -20.39
N ASN A 37 1.00 10.90 -21.34
CA ASN A 37 2.43 11.18 -21.19
C ASN A 37 2.73 12.69 -21.06
N ALA A 38 2.05 13.53 -21.84
CA ALA A 38 2.24 14.98 -21.76
C ALA A 38 1.86 15.52 -20.38
N LEU A 39 0.75 15.02 -19.83
CA LEU A 39 0.30 15.37 -18.49
C LEU A 39 1.27 14.82 -17.42
N GLU A 40 1.77 13.59 -17.57
CA GLU A 40 2.79 13.00 -16.68
C GLU A 40 4.06 13.86 -16.60
N THR A 41 4.53 14.37 -17.74
CA THR A 41 5.77 15.18 -17.79
C THR A 41 5.60 16.64 -17.40
N ASP A 42 4.37 17.11 -17.23
CA ASP A 42 4.11 18.50 -16.84
C ASP A 42 4.45 18.69 -15.36
N GLU A 43 5.29 19.67 -15.00
CA GLU A 43 5.74 19.85 -13.60
C GLU A 43 4.65 20.42 -12.68
N ARG A 44 3.49 20.81 -13.23
CA ARG A 44 2.37 21.39 -12.48
C ARG A 44 1.41 20.31 -11.95
N SER A 45 0.81 20.61 -10.80
CA SER A 45 -0.37 19.92 -10.27
C SER A 45 -1.62 20.21 -11.11
N LEU A 46 -2.71 19.45 -10.93
CA LEU A 46 -3.99 19.76 -11.59
C LEU A 46 -4.53 21.15 -11.20
N ALA A 47 -4.33 21.57 -9.96
CA ALA A 47 -4.81 22.87 -9.47
C ALA A 47 -4.11 24.07 -10.13
N GLU A 48 -2.90 23.86 -10.65
CA GLU A 48 -2.08 24.88 -11.32
C GLU A 48 -2.31 24.92 -12.84
N ILE A 49 -3.01 23.93 -13.40
CA ILE A 49 -3.31 23.85 -14.83
C ILE A 49 -4.68 24.51 -15.10
N GLY A 50 -4.65 25.76 -15.58
CA GLY A 50 -5.87 26.48 -15.95
C GLY A 50 -6.47 26.08 -17.32
N ASP A 51 -5.64 25.64 -18.27
CA ASP A 51 -6.07 25.21 -19.60
C ASP A 51 -5.22 24.02 -20.07
N PHE A 52 -5.84 22.85 -20.20
CA PHE A 52 -5.17 21.63 -20.65
C PHE A 52 -4.73 21.70 -22.12
N THR A 53 -5.36 22.54 -22.96
CA THR A 53 -4.97 22.68 -24.37
C THR A 53 -3.66 23.43 -24.56
N ALA A 54 -3.18 24.13 -23.52
CA ALA A 54 -1.87 24.75 -23.50
C ALA A 54 -0.73 23.72 -23.37
N ILE A 55 -1.03 22.48 -22.96
CA ILE A 55 -0.04 21.40 -22.82
C ILE A 55 0.20 20.76 -24.20
N PRO A 56 1.43 20.81 -24.74
CA PRO A 56 1.74 20.19 -26.02
C PRO A 56 1.43 18.68 -26.02
N GLY A 57 0.58 18.24 -26.94
CA GLY A 57 0.12 16.84 -27.01
C GLY A 57 -1.32 16.63 -26.55
N ILE A 58 -1.95 17.63 -25.92
CA ILE A 58 -3.36 17.59 -25.54
C ILE A 58 -4.19 18.45 -26.50
N GLY A 59 -5.02 17.79 -27.32
CA GLY A 59 -5.96 18.46 -28.23
C GLY A 59 -7.27 18.85 -27.54
N LYS A 60 -8.07 19.71 -28.19
CA LYS A 60 -9.35 20.21 -27.66
C LYS A 60 -10.31 19.11 -27.18
N SER A 61 -10.43 18.02 -27.95
CA SER A 61 -11.31 16.90 -27.58
C SER A 61 -10.84 16.17 -26.32
N THR A 62 -9.52 15.95 -26.20
CA THR A 62 -8.94 15.29 -25.03
C THR A 62 -8.99 16.20 -23.82
N ALA A 63 -8.74 17.50 -23.99
CA ALA A 63 -8.90 18.49 -22.92
C ALA A 63 -10.34 18.52 -22.37
N ALA A 64 -11.35 18.49 -23.24
CA ALA A 64 -12.75 18.44 -22.80
C ALA A 64 -13.06 17.20 -21.94
N ILE A 65 -12.52 16.04 -22.30
CA ILE A 65 -12.66 14.79 -21.52
C ILE A 65 -11.97 14.91 -20.16
N ILE A 66 -10.78 15.51 -20.12
CA ILE A 66 -10.05 15.75 -18.88
C ILE A 66 -10.86 16.68 -17.97
N THR A 67 -11.35 17.80 -18.50
CA THR A 67 -12.17 18.76 -17.74
C THR A 67 -13.44 18.11 -17.19
N GLU A 68 -14.18 17.37 -18.03
CA GLU A 68 -15.36 16.61 -17.59
C GLU A 68 -15.04 15.69 -16.40
N PHE A 69 -13.93 14.95 -16.49
CA PHE A 69 -13.54 14.02 -15.44
C PHE A 69 -13.12 14.73 -14.15
N VAL A 70 -12.37 15.83 -14.25
CA VAL A 70 -11.96 16.63 -13.09
C VAL A 70 -13.17 17.26 -12.38
N GLU A 71 -14.17 17.73 -13.14
CA GLU A 71 -15.36 18.39 -12.59
C GLU A 71 -16.39 17.39 -12.02
N THR A 72 -16.58 16.25 -12.68
CA THR A 72 -17.68 15.32 -12.37
C THR A 72 -17.23 14.03 -11.68
N GLY A 73 -15.93 13.70 -11.71
CA GLY A 73 -15.40 12.41 -11.31
C GLY A 73 -15.74 11.26 -12.27
N SER A 74 -16.28 11.55 -13.45
CA SER A 74 -16.71 10.56 -14.44
C SER A 74 -16.40 11.00 -15.86
N SER A 75 -16.25 10.04 -16.79
CA SER A 75 -16.00 10.33 -18.21
C SER A 75 -17.04 9.63 -19.07
N SER A 76 -17.86 10.41 -19.77
CA SER A 76 -18.86 9.87 -20.70
C SER A 76 -18.25 8.98 -21.78
N VAL A 77 -17.08 9.35 -22.30
CA VAL A 77 -16.33 8.57 -23.31
C VAL A 77 -15.92 7.19 -22.78
N LEU A 78 -15.41 7.12 -21.55
CA LEU A 78 -15.05 5.83 -20.97
C LEU A 78 -16.30 4.97 -20.70
N GLU A 79 -17.39 5.57 -20.21
CA GLU A 79 -18.64 4.85 -19.95
C GLU A 79 -19.29 4.32 -21.24
N GLU A 80 -19.19 5.04 -22.36
CA GLU A 80 -19.60 4.54 -23.67
C GLU A 80 -18.74 3.36 -24.12
N LEU A 81 -17.41 3.47 -24.02
CA LEU A 81 -16.50 2.38 -24.37
C LEU A 81 -16.72 1.12 -23.53
N LYS A 82 -17.07 1.27 -22.23
CA LYS A 82 -17.41 0.15 -21.35
C LYS A 82 -18.68 -0.59 -21.76
N ARG A 83 -19.63 0.08 -22.41
CA ARG A 83 -20.87 -0.57 -22.91
C ARG A 83 -20.61 -1.40 -24.16
N ASP A 84 -19.63 -0.99 -24.97
CA ASP A 84 -19.30 -1.65 -26.24
C ASP A 84 -18.40 -2.88 -26.07
N ILE A 85 -17.65 -2.97 -24.96
CA ILE A 85 -16.69 -4.05 -24.71
C ILE A 85 -17.21 -4.96 -23.60
N PRO A 86 -17.45 -6.26 -23.87
CA PRO A 86 -17.86 -7.21 -22.84
C PRO A 86 -16.85 -7.27 -21.67
N GLU A 87 -17.35 -7.26 -20.44
CA GLU A 87 -16.52 -7.38 -19.23
C GLU A 87 -15.69 -8.68 -19.23
N THR A 88 -16.22 -9.73 -19.84
CA THR A 88 -15.52 -11.02 -20.02
C THR A 88 -14.25 -10.87 -20.85
N LEU A 89 -14.23 -9.98 -21.85
CA LEU A 89 -13.05 -9.74 -22.68
C LEU A 89 -11.98 -8.96 -21.91
N LEU A 90 -12.39 -8.04 -21.03
CA LEU A 90 -11.50 -7.28 -20.16
C LEU A 90 -10.81 -8.17 -19.13
N SER A 91 -11.43 -9.29 -18.72
CA SER A 91 -10.81 -10.25 -17.79
C SER A 91 -9.49 -10.80 -18.34
N LEU A 92 -9.31 -10.84 -19.66
CA LEU A 92 -8.06 -11.28 -20.31
C LEU A 92 -6.88 -10.34 -20.02
N LEU A 93 -7.12 -9.07 -19.66
CA LEU A 93 -6.05 -8.14 -19.25
C LEU A 93 -5.37 -8.58 -17.96
N LYS A 94 -6.01 -9.44 -17.15
CA LYS A 94 -5.42 -10.00 -15.94
C LYS A 94 -4.30 -11.00 -16.24
N ILE A 95 -4.21 -11.50 -17.49
CA ILE A 95 -3.21 -12.49 -17.89
C ILE A 95 -1.90 -11.79 -18.28
N PRO A 96 -0.79 -12.06 -17.57
CA PRO A 96 0.51 -11.47 -17.89
C PRO A 96 0.90 -11.69 -19.37
N GLY A 97 1.22 -10.58 -20.04
CA GLY A 97 1.64 -10.61 -21.44
C GLY A 97 0.51 -10.45 -22.47
N LEU A 98 -0.75 -10.30 -22.04
CA LEU A 98 -1.87 -9.82 -22.86
C LEU A 98 -2.13 -8.33 -22.63
N GLY A 99 -1.77 -7.51 -23.62
CA GLY A 99 -2.19 -6.11 -23.69
C GLY A 99 -3.32 -5.90 -24.70
N GLY A 100 -3.86 -4.68 -24.76
CA GLY A 100 -4.99 -4.31 -25.62
C GLY A 100 -4.88 -4.80 -27.07
N LYS A 101 -3.73 -4.58 -27.73
CA LYS A 101 -3.48 -5.07 -29.11
C LYS A 101 -3.63 -6.58 -29.28
N LYS A 102 -3.10 -7.34 -28.32
CA LYS A 102 -3.14 -8.81 -28.37
C LYS A 102 -4.56 -9.31 -28.15
N ILE A 103 -5.28 -8.71 -27.20
CA ILE A 103 -6.69 -9.03 -26.93
C ILE A 103 -7.55 -8.67 -28.14
N ALA A 104 -7.38 -7.49 -28.72
CA ALA A 104 -8.08 -7.07 -29.94
C ALA A 104 -7.88 -8.10 -31.07
N LYS A 105 -6.64 -8.57 -31.26
CA LYS A 105 -6.32 -9.56 -32.28
C LYS A 105 -6.95 -10.93 -32.00
N LEU A 106 -6.86 -11.41 -30.76
CA LEU A 106 -7.50 -12.67 -30.34
C LEU A 106 -9.02 -12.62 -30.54
N HIS A 107 -9.65 -11.50 -30.20
CA HIS A 107 -11.07 -11.28 -30.39
C HIS A 107 -11.46 -11.21 -31.87
N GLN A 108 -10.74 -10.41 -32.68
CA GLN A 108 -11.06 -10.20 -34.10
C GLN A 108 -10.77 -11.44 -34.96
N GLU A 109 -9.65 -12.13 -34.73
CA GLU A 109 -9.21 -13.25 -35.60
C GLU A 109 -9.74 -14.62 -35.13
N LEU A 110 -9.93 -14.81 -33.82
CA LEU A 110 -10.36 -16.10 -33.24
C LEU A 110 -11.71 -16.04 -32.53
N GLY A 111 -12.36 -14.87 -32.44
CA GLY A 111 -13.66 -14.74 -31.76
C GLY A 111 -13.60 -14.94 -30.25
N ILE A 112 -12.41 -14.81 -29.64
CA ILE A 112 -12.21 -15.05 -28.20
C ILE A 112 -12.81 -13.89 -27.40
N VAL A 113 -13.74 -14.20 -26.50
CA VAL A 113 -14.46 -13.22 -25.67
C VAL A 113 -14.24 -13.39 -24.17
N ASP A 114 -13.52 -14.43 -23.74
CA ASP A 114 -13.28 -14.78 -22.34
C ASP A 114 -12.05 -15.70 -22.16
N MET A 115 -11.71 -16.01 -20.90
CA MET A 115 -10.57 -16.87 -20.54
C MET A 115 -10.75 -18.32 -21.00
N ASP A 116 -11.97 -18.85 -20.98
CA ASP A 116 -12.25 -20.22 -21.36
C ASP A 116 -12.04 -20.42 -22.88
N GLY A 117 -12.59 -19.51 -23.69
CA GLY A 117 -12.35 -19.49 -25.14
C GLY A 117 -10.88 -19.31 -25.50
N LEU A 118 -10.13 -18.50 -24.73
CA LEU A 118 -8.68 -18.38 -24.90
C LEU A 118 -7.97 -19.70 -24.57
N LYS A 119 -8.35 -20.35 -23.47
CA LYS A 119 -7.78 -21.64 -23.06
C LYS A 119 -8.00 -22.71 -24.12
N GLU A 120 -9.23 -22.83 -24.62
CA GLU A 120 -9.57 -23.76 -25.70
C GLU A 120 -8.76 -23.49 -26.97
N ALA A 121 -8.60 -22.21 -27.35
CA ALA A 121 -7.81 -21.83 -28.51
C ALA A 121 -6.32 -22.14 -28.34
N CYS A 122 -5.76 -21.96 -27.13
CA CYS A 122 -4.39 -22.37 -26.80
C CYS A 122 -4.22 -23.89 -26.86
N LEU A 123 -5.13 -24.66 -26.24
CA LEU A 123 -5.08 -26.13 -26.25
C LEU A 123 -5.21 -26.71 -27.67
N ALA A 124 -6.01 -26.05 -28.52
CA ALA A 124 -6.17 -26.41 -29.92
C ALA A 124 -5.02 -25.94 -30.83
N GLY A 125 -4.00 -25.25 -30.30
CA GLY A 125 -2.89 -24.71 -31.07
C GLY A 125 -3.29 -23.64 -32.10
N LYS A 126 -4.43 -22.97 -31.91
CA LYS A 126 -4.91 -21.90 -32.81
C LYS A 126 -4.21 -20.58 -32.54
N VAL A 127 -3.85 -20.32 -31.28
CA VAL A 127 -3.21 -19.06 -30.88
C VAL A 127 -1.81 -18.95 -31.47
N ARG A 128 -1.02 -20.03 -31.48
CA ARG A 128 0.34 -20.06 -32.06
C ARG A 128 0.41 -19.76 -33.56
N ALA A 129 -0.72 -19.82 -34.27
CA ALA A 129 -0.80 -19.53 -35.69
C ALA A 129 -0.96 -18.02 -35.98
N LEU A 130 -1.32 -17.21 -34.97
CA LEU A 130 -1.50 -15.78 -35.15
C LEU A 130 -0.14 -15.04 -35.18
N PRO A 131 0.05 -14.06 -36.08
CA PRO A 131 1.27 -13.27 -36.08
C PRO A 131 1.46 -12.55 -34.72
N GLY A 132 2.62 -12.76 -34.07
CA GLY A 132 2.92 -12.22 -32.73
C GLY A 132 2.62 -13.17 -31.57
N PHE A 133 2.06 -14.35 -31.84
CA PHE A 133 1.80 -15.40 -30.87
C PHE A 133 2.54 -16.67 -31.32
N GLY A 134 3.80 -16.86 -30.90
CA GLY A 134 4.53 -18.11 -31.15
C GLY A 134 4.20 -19.20 -30.13
N ALA A 135 4.71 -20.42 -30.33
CA ALA A 135 4.50 -21.55 -29.42
C ALA A 135 4.84 -21.23 -27.95
N LYS A 136 5.99 -20.58 -27.71
CA LYS A 136 6.41 -20.16 -26.36
C LYS A 136 5.47 -19.11 -25.73
N THR A 137 4.82 -18.28 -26.55
CA THR A 137 3.81 -17.32 -26.07
C THR A 137 2.55 -18.07 -25.67
N GLU A 138 2.08 -19.01 -26.49
CA GLU A 138 0.91 -19.83 -26.18
C GLU A 138 1.11 -20.66 -24.90
N GLU A 139 2.26 -21.31 -24.73
CA GLU A 139 2.62 -22.04 -23.51
C GLU A 139 2.55 -21.14 -22.27
N LYS A 140 3.12 -19.93 -22.36
CA LYS A 140 3.06 -18.95 -21.27
C LYS A 140 1.64 -18.47 -20.98
N LEU A 141 0.83 -18.25 -22.01
CA LEU A 141 -0.56 -17.85 -21.84
C LEU A 141 -1.36 -18.96 -21.18
N LEU A 142 -1.18 -20.22 -21.60
CA LEU A 142 -1.86 -21.35 -20.99
C LEU A 142 -1.48 -21.49 -19.50
N ALA A 143 -0.19 -21.44 -19.18
CA ALA A 143 0.27 -21.47 -17.79
C ALA A 143 -0.29 -20.29 -16.97
N ALA A 144 -0.35 -19.10 -17.55
CA ALA A 144 -0.91 -17.93 -16.89
C ALA A 144 -2.43 -18.00 -16.71
N ILE A 145 -3.18 -18.61 -17.63
CA ILE A 145 -4.62 -18.88 -17.48
C ILE A 145 -4.85 -19.89 -16.36
N GLU A 146 -4.06 -20.96 -16.32
CA GLU A 146 -4.15 -21.96 -15.25
C GLU A 146 -3.85 -21.36 -13.88
N GLU A 147 -2.88 -20.44 -13.81
CA GLU A 147 -2.57 -19.72 -12.58
C GLU A 147 -3.66 -18.72 -12.21
N ALA A 148 -4.15 -17.91 -13.16
CA ALA A 148 -5.23 -16.94 -12.92
C ALA A 148 -6.56 -17.61 -12.55
N ALA A 149 -6.79 -18.85 -12.98
CA ALA A 149 -7.95 -19.65 -12.59
C ALA A 149 -7.86 -20.13 -11.13
N LYS A 150 -6.68 -20.13 -10.50
CA LYS A 150 -6.55 -20.41 -9.08
C LYS A 150 -7.01 -19.19 -8.30
N ARG A 151 -8.09 -19.37 -7.52
CA ARG A 151 -8.52 -18.36 -6.56
C ARG A 151 -7.41 -18.18 -5.52
N PRO A 152 -6.94 -16.94 -5.28
CA PRO A 152 -5.95 -16.71 -4.25
C PRO A 152 -6.53 -17.12 -2.89
N GLU A 153 -5.81 -17.94 -2.13
CA GLU A 153 -6.23 -18.34 -0.78
C GLU A 153 -6.22 -17.14 0.18
N ARG A 154 -5.37 -16.14 -0.12
CA ARG A 154 -5.21 -14.91 0.66
C ARG A 154 -5.11 -13.70 -0.26
N LEU A 155 -5.72 -12.60 0.15
CA LEU A 155 -5.74 -11.33 -0.56
C LEU A 155 -4.70 -10.37 0.03
N PRO A 156 -3.99 -9.59 -0.81
CA PRO A 156 -3.08 -8.55 -0.35
C PRO A 156 -3.76 -7.47 0.46
N LEU A 157 -3.06 -6.94 1.47
CA LEU A 157 -3.56 -5.93 2.39
C LEU A 157 -4.11 -4.68 1.68
N ALA A 158 -3.39 -4.12 0.71
CA ALA A 158 -3.84 -2.93 -0.04
C ALA A 158 -5.23 -3.11 -0.65
N ARG A 159 -5.49 -4.29 -1.22
CA ARG A 159 -6.78 -4.60 -1.82
C ARG A 159 -7.86 -4.75 -0.77
N VAL A 160 -7.53 -5.38 0.34
CA VAL A 160 -8.48 -5.61 1.43
C VAL A 160 -8.85 -4.30 2.12
N PHE A 161 -7.96 -3.31 2.22
CA PHE A 161 -8.32 -2.01 2.79
C PHE A 161 -9.41 -1.30 1.99
N ALA A 162 -9.35 -1.33 0.66
CA ALA A 162 -10.41 -0.76 -0.17
C ALA A 162 -11.76 -1.47 0.04
N ILE A 163 -11.73 -2.80 0.16
CA ILE A 163 -12.92 -3.62 0.44
C ILE A 163 -13.46 -3.35 1.85
N ALA A 164 -12.58 -3.22 2.84
CA ALA A 164 -12.94 -2.91 4.22
C ALA A 164 -13.60 -1.52 4.30
N ALA A 165 -13.04 -0.50 3.66
CA ALA A 165 -13.63 0.83 3.61
C ALA A 165 -15.05 0.82 2.99
N ASP A 166 -15.27 0.01 1.96
CA ASP A 166 -16.59 -0.18 1.35
C ASP A 166 -17.60 -0.84 2.30
N ILE A 167 -17.20 -1.91 2.99
CA ILE A 167 -18.00 -2.59 4.00
C ILE A 167 -18.33 -1.65 5.17
N GLU A 168 -17.35 -0.91 5.66
CA GLU A 168 -17.52 -0.01 6.80
C GLU A 168 -18.44 1.17 6.48
N ARG A 169 -18.41 1.67 5.25
CA ARG A 169 -19.38 2.66 4.77
C ARG A 169 -20.80 2.11 4.82
N GLN A 170 -21.00 0.85 4.42
CA GLN A 170 -22.31 0.19 4.49
C GLN A 170 -22.73 -0.09 5.94
N LEU A 171 -21.81 -0.55 6.80
CA LEU A 171 -22.05 -0.77 8.23
C LEU A 171 -22.45 0.52 8.97
N ALA A 172 -21.79 1.64 8.66
CA ALA A 172 -22.08 2.94 9.26
C ALA A 172 -23.51 3.45 8.95
N CYS A 173 -24.12 2.96 7.88
CA CYS A 173 -25.49 3.30 7.48
C CYS A 173 -26.56 2.35 8.05
N LEU A 174 -26.18 1.28 8.76
CA LEU A 174 -27.13 0.31 9.29
C LEU A 174 -27.81 0.81 10.57
N ASP A 175 -29.15 0.74 10.59
CA ASP A 175 -29.93 0.98 11.80
C ASP A 175 -29.72 -0.14 12.83
N GLY A 176 -29.51 0.24 14.09
CA GLY A 176 -29.33 -0.69 15.20
C GLY A 176 -27.89 -1.02 15.56
N VAL A 177 -26.90 -0.56 14.77
CA VAL A 177 -25.49 -0.67 15.14
C VAL A 177 -25.13 0.41 16.16
N ILE A 178 -24.59 0.00 17.31
CA ILE A 178 -24.08 0.93 18.35
C ILE A 178 -22.64 1.32 18.01
N ARG A 179 -21.80 0.34 17.75
CA ARG A 179 -20.44 0.48 17.23
C ARG A 179 -19.99 -0.80 16.54
N PHE A 180 -18.94 -0.71 15.74
CA PHE A 180 -18.30 -1.87 15.12
C PHE A 180 -16.78 -1.69 15.07
N SER A 181 -16.06 -2.79 14.88
CA SER A 181 -14.61 -2.75 14.66
C SER A 181 -14.17 -3.91 13.76
N ARG A 182 -13.15 -3.65 12.94
CA ARG A 182 -12.38 -4.71 12.25
C ARG A 182 -11.79 -5.63 13.31
N ALA A 183 -11.79 -6.93 13.04
CA ALA A 183 -11.16 -7.95 13.85
C ALA A 183 -10.20 -8.78 12.96
N GLY A 184 -9.85 -9.96 13.44
CA GLY A 184 -9.04 -10.92 12.71
C GLY A 184 -7.66 -10.40 12.31
N SER A 185 -7.14 -10.99 11.24
CA SER A 185 -5.80 -10.69 10.73
C SER A 185 -5.65 -9.30 10.10
N LEU A 186 -6.75 -8.70 9.63
CA LEU A 186 -6.74 -7.32 9.14
C LEU A 186 -6.45 -6.33 10.28
N ARG A 187 -7.09 -6.52 11.44
CA ARG A 187 -6.85 -5.66 12.61
C ARG A 187 -5.42 -5.78 13.15
N ARG A 188 -4.75 -6.91 12.92
CA ARG A 188 -3.33 -7.13 13.26
C ARG A 188 -2.36 -6.78 12.13
N VAL A 189 -2.87 -6.15 11.07
CA VAL A 189 -2.11 -5.63 9.92
C VAL A 189 -1.24 -6.71 9.25
N ASN A 190 -1.83 -7.89 9.01
CA ASN A 190 -1.15 -8.92 8.24
C ASN A 190 -1.07 -8.52 6.76
N GLU A 191 0.09 -8.77 6.14
CA GLU A 191 0.38 -8.42 4.73
C GLU A 191 -0.61 -9.06 3.73
N THR A 192 -1.16 -10.22 4.10
CA THR A 192 -2.24 -10.87 3.37
C THR A 192 -3.29 -11.35 4.36
N VAL A 193 -4.55 -11.40 3.94
CA VAL A 193 -5.68 -11.89 4.76
C VAL A 193 -6.50 -12.92 3.99
N LYS A 194 -7.13 -13.85 4.70
CA LYS A 194 -7.98 -14.90 4.09
C LYS A 194 -9.43 -14.43 3.98
N ASP A 195 -9.91 -13.83 5.05
CA ASP A 195 -11.27 -13.35 5.27
C ASP A 195 -11.22 -12.04 6.06
N LEU A 196 -12.38 -11.40 6.14
CA LEU A 196 -12.61 -10.20 6.92
C LEU A 196 -13.51 -10.53 8.11
N ASP A 197 -13.08 -10.13 9.30
CA ASP A 197 -13.87 -10.28 10.52
C ASP A 197 -14.30 -8.92 11.04
N TYR A 198 -15.55 -8.82 11.48
CA TYR A 198 -16.10 -7.66 12.16
C TYR A 198 -16.81 -8.07 13.44
N VAL A 199 -16.64 -7.28 14.49
CA VAL A 199 -17.46 -7.35 15.70
C VAL A 199 -18.36 -6.12 15.72
N ILE A 200 -19.66 -6.34 15.94
CA ILE A 200 -20.71 -5.32 15.92
C ILE A 200 -21.45 -5.39 17.25
N ALA A 201 -21.46 -4.27 17.98
CA ALA A 201 -22.31 -4.07 19.14
C ALA A 201 -23.71 -3.67 18.70
N THR A 202 -24.74 -4.37 19.19
CA THR A 202 -26.14 -4.07 18.90
C THR A 202 -27.06 -4.66 19.97
N GLU A 203 -28.15 -3.94 20.28
CA GLU A 203 -29.30 -4.47 21.03
C GLU A 203 -30.46 -4.90 20.11
N ARG A 204 -30.26 -4.79 18.79
CA ARG A 204 -31.26 -5.12 17.76
C ARG A 204 -30.67 -6.09 16.71
N PRO A 205 -30.21 -7.29 17.13
CA PRO A 205 -29.47 -8.21 16.25
C PRO A 205 -30.25 -8.63 15.01
N ALA A 206 -31.57 -8.81 15.11
CA ALA A 206 -32.42 -9.12 13.95
C ALA A 206 -32.42 -8.00 12.90
N ALA A 207 -32.49 -6.73 13.32
CA ALA A 207 -32.47 -5.59 12.41
C ALA A 207 -31.12 -5.44 11.72
N VAL A 208 -30.02 -5.59 12.47
CA VAL A 208 -28.65 -5.56 11.92
C VAL A 208 -28.43 -6.71 10.95
N ARG A 209 -28.83 -7.94 11.31
CA ARG A 209 -28.77 -9.10 10.41
C ARG A 209 -29.50 -8.84 9.10
N ASP A 210 -30.73 -8.34 9.17
CA ASP A 210 -31.54 -8.07 7.98
C ASP A 210 -30.93 -6.95 7.12
N GLY A 211 -30.25 -5.98 7.74
CA GLY A 211 -29.44 -4.97 7.05
C GLY A 211 -28.21 -5.56 6.35
N LEU A 212 -27.46 -6.43 7.04
CA LEU A 212 -26.29 -7.13 6.47
C LEU A 212 -26.68 -7.99 5.25
N LEU A 213 -27.85 -8.63 5.28
CA LEU A 213 -28.37 -9.42 4.16
C LEU A 213 -28.79 -8.58 2.94
N ARG A 214 -28.75 -7.25 3.05
CA ARG A 214 -29.03 -6.30 1.96
C ARG A 214 -27.78 -5.55 1.51
N PHE A 215 -26.60 -5.97 1.98
CA PHE A 215 -25.35 -5.40 1.50
C PHE A 215 -25.24 -5.51 -0.02
N GLU A 216 -24.59 -4.52 -0.59
CA GLU A 216 -24.21 -4.55 -1.99
C GLU A 216 -23.22 -5.71 -2.23
N ARG A 217 -23.18 -6.20 -3.47
CA ARG A 217 -22.20 -7.20 -3.92
C ARG A 217 -22.33 -8.57 -3.23
N ILE A 218 -23.39 -8.89 -2.50
CA ILE A 218 -23.57 -10.25 -1.97
C ILE A 218 -23.65 -11.24 -3.15
N ARG A 219 -22.67 -12.14 -3.22
CA ARG A 219 -22.68 -13.30 -4.12
C ARG A 219 -23.43 -14.47 -3.49
N ARG A 220 -23.18 -14.70 -2.20
CA ARG A 220 -23.76 -15.83 -1.46
C ARG A 220 -23.85 -15.52 0.03
N VAL A 221 -24.97 -15.86 0.64
CA VAL A 221 -25.10 -15.93 2.10
C VAL A 221 -24.60 -17.30 2.56
N ILE A 222 -23.55 -17.34 3.37
CA ILE A 222 -22.97 -18.58 3.88
C ILE A 222 -23.73 -19.01 5.15
N ALA A 223 -23.97 -18.07 6.05
CA ALA A 223 -24.73 -18.28 7.28
C ALA A 223 -25.40 -16.98 7.73
N ALA A 224 -26.59 -17.08 8.35
CA ALA A 224 -27.29 -15.93 8.93
C ALA A 224 -28.05 -16.39 10.20
N GLY A 225 -27.38 -16.27 11.34
CA GLY A 225 -27.93 -16.57 12.66
C GLY A 225 -28.17 -15.31 13.49
N GLU A 226 -28.50 -15.50 14.78
CA GLU A 226 -28.74 -14.40 15.71
C GLU A 226 -27.46 -13.70 16.16
N THR A 227 -26.35 -14.43 16.26
CA THR A 227 -25.05 -13.94 16.77
C THR A 227 -23.96 -13.87 15.69
N LYS A 228 -24.23 -14.40 14.49
CA LYS A 228 -23.26 -14.44 13.39
C LYS A 228 -23.95 -14.31 12.04
N VAL A 229 -23.38 -13.49 11.16
CA VAL A 229 -23.68 -13.48 9.72
C VAL A 229 -22.37 -13.71 8.95
N SER A 230 -22.40 -14.60 7.97
CA SER A 230 -21.27 -14.90 7.10
C SER A 230 -21.68 -14.69 5.65
N LEU A 231 -20.99 -13.80 4.95
CA LEU A 231 -21.27 -13.44 3.55
C LEU A 231 -20.08 -13.74 2.66
N LEU A 232 -20.35 -14.05 1.40
CA LEU A 232 -19.39 -14.01 0.32
C LEU A 232 -19.73 -12.80 -0.55
N LEU A 233 -18.84 -11.82 -0.61
CA LEU A 233 -19.01 -10.59 -1.38
C LEU A 233 -18.22 -10.66 -2.70
N GLY A 234 -18.83 -10.20 -3.78
CA GLY A 234 -18.27 -10.18 -5.13
C GLY A 234 -17.56 -8.86 -5.43
N TYR A 235 -16.24 -8.88 -5.30
CA TYR A 235 -15.35 -7.86 -5.85
C TYR A 235 -14.63 -8.46 -7.06
N ASP A 236 -13.45 -7.93 -7.41
CA ASP A 236 -12.57 -8.55 -8.42
C ASP A 236 -12.19 -10.01 -8.08
N ASP A 237 -12.19 -10.33 -6.78
CA ASP A 237 -12.10 -11.67 -6.19
C ASP A 237 -13.19 -11.78 -5.13
N ASP A 238 -13.75 -12.98 -4.96
CA ASP A 238 -14.74 -13.22 -3.92
C ASP A 238 -14.09 -13.11 -2.53
N VAL A 239 -14.70 -12.35 -1.63
CA VAL A 239 -14.19 -12.15 -0.26
C VAL A 239 -15.19 -12.67 0.76
N ALA A 240 -14.71 -13.56 1.64
CA ALA A 240 -15.49 -14.02 2.77
C ALA A 240 -15.45 -12.99 3.90
N VAL A 241 -16.62 -12.67 4.46
CA VAL A 241 -16.77 -11.71 5.56
C VAL A 241 -17.63 -12.31 6.66
N ASP A 242 -17.11 -12.30 7.88
CA ASP A 242 -17.78 -12.75 9.09
C ASP A 242 -18.13 -11.55 9.99
N PHE A 243 -19.41 -11.40 10.31
CA PHE A 243 -19.93 -10.40 11.24
C PHE A 243 -20.40 -11.08 12.52
N ARG A 244 -19.86 -10.66 13.66
CA ARG A 244 -20.23 -11.12 15.00
C ARG A 244 -21.10 -10.08 15.67
N LEU A 245 -22.33 -10.47 16.02
CA LEU A 245 -23.30 -9.59 16.67
C LEU A 245 -23.28 -9.88 18.17
N VAL A 246 -22.97 -8.86 18.96
CA VAL A 246 -22.84 -8.96 20.43
C VAL A 246 -23.52 -7.76 21.10
N SER A 247 -23.82 -7.87 22.40
CA SER A 247 -24.28 -6.70 23.15
C SER A 247 -23.13 -5.73 23.41
N GLU A 248 -23.46 -4.49 23.75
CA GLU A 248 -22.44 -3.45 24.02
C GLU A 248 -21.50 -3.86 25.17
N ALA A 249 -22.03 -4.53 26.20
CA ALA A 249 -21.24 -5.03 27.31
C ALA A 249 -20.24 -6.13 26.91
N GLN A 250 -20.56 -6.93 25.89
CA GLN A 250 -19.72 -8.05 25.43
C GLN A 250 -18.65 -7.60 24.43
N PHE A 251 -18.79 -6.39 23.86
CA PHE A 251 -17.99 -5.93 22.72
C PHE A 251 -16.48 -6.03 22.95
N ALA A 252 -15.98 -5.62 24.12
CA ALA A 252 -14.55 -5.63 24.41
C ALA A 252 -13.94 -7.03 24.34
N THR A 253 -14.57 -8.01 24.98
CA THR A 253 -14.06 -9.38 25.03
C THR A 253 -14.29 -10.12 23.72
N ALA A 254 -15.40 -9.85 23.03
CA ALA A 254 -15.63 -10.36 21.68
C ALA A 254 -14.58 -9.81 20.70
N LEU A 255 -14.28 -8.51 20.75
CA LEU A 255 -13.25 -7.90 19.92
C LEU A 255 -11.87 -8.49 20.21
N HIS A 256 -11.50 -8.67 21.48
CA HIS A 256 -10.27 -9.38 21.87
C HIS A 256 -10.22 -10.79 21.25
N HIS A 257 -11.28 -11.57 21.45
CA HIS A 257 -11.37 -12.95 20.97
C HIS A 257 -11.23 -13.03 19.45
N PHE A 258 -12.02 -12.25 18.70
CA PHE A 258 -12.03 -12.32 17.24
C PHE A 258 -10.86 -11.57 16.60
N THR A 259 -10.17 -10.68 17.33
CA THR A 259 -8.88 -10.13 16.88
C THR A 259 -7.81 -11.19 16.90
N GLY A 260 -7.77 -12.04 17.93
CA GLY A 260 -6.72 -13.03 18.10
C GLY A 260 -5.33 -12.40 18.31
N SER A 261 -4.24 -13.06 17.91
CA SER A 261 -4.19 -14.38 17.26
C SER A 261 -4.76 -15.52 18.11
N LYS A 262 -4.85 -16.72 17.53
CA LYS A 262 -5.24 -17.93 18.27
C LYS A 262 -4.27 -18.16 19.44
N GLU A 263 -2.98 -17.97 19.21
CA GLU A 263 -1.90 -18.16 20.16
C GLU A 263 -2.00 -17.14 21.30
N HIS A 264 -2.22 -15.86 20.99
CA HIS A 264 -2.53 -14.82 21.98
C HIS A 264 -3.72 -15.21 22.87
N ASN A 265 -4.82 -15.65 22.24
CA ASN A 265 -6.02 -16.07 22.97
C ASN A 265 -5.78 -17.30 23.85
N VAL A 266 -4.98 -18.27 23.38
CA VAL A 266 -4.58 -19.44 24.17
C VAL A 266 -3.81 -18.98 25.40
N ARG A 267 -2.86 -18.06 25.24
CA ARG A 267 -2.06 -17.59 26.36
C ARG A 267 -2.88 -16.81 27.39
N MET A 268 -3.74 -15.91 26.94
CA MET A 268 -4.68 -15.19 27.81
C MET A 268 -5.59 -16.16 28.59
N ARG A 269 -6.09 -17.23 27.95
CA ARG A 269 -6.90 -18.26 28.64
C ARG A 269 -6.11 -19.04 29.67
N GLN A 270 -4.83 -19.31 29.44
CA GLN A 270 -3.96 -19.94 30.44
C GLN A 270 -3.81 -19.04 31.67
N LEU A 271 -3.57 -17.74 31.46
CA LEU A 271 -3.47 -16.75 32.53
C LEU A 271 -4.77 -16.64 33.35
N ALA A 272 -5.93 -16.67 32.69
CA ALA A 272 -7.21 -16.68 33.39
C ALA A 272 -7.40 -17.94 34.24
N LYS A 273 -7.03 -19.10 33.70
CA LYS A 273 -7.14 -20.38 34.41
C LYS A 273 -6.27 -20.43 35.67
N GLU A 274 -5.09 -19.83 35.64
CA GLU A 274 -4.22 -19.68 36.82
C GLU A 274 -4.89 -18.88 37.96
N ARG A 275 -5.92 -18.10 37.65
CA ARG A 275 -6.71 -17.28 38.59
C ARG A 275 -8.09 -17.86 38.91
N GLY A 276 -8.41 -19.07 38.44
CA GLY A 276 -9.74 -19.66 38.58
C GLY A 276 -10.82 -18.99 37.72
N GLU A 277 -10.40 -18.38 36.61
CA GLU A 277 -11.27 -17.65 35.68
C GLU A 277 -11.25 -18.29 34.28
N LYS A 278 -12.33 -18.09 33.52
CA LYS A 278 -12.48 -18.57 32.14
C LYS A 278 -12.85 -17.44 31.20
N ILE A 279 -12.01 -17.19 30.19
CA ILE A 279 -12.30 -16.22 29.12
C ILE A 279 -13.14 -16.87 28.03
N SER A 280 -14.24 -16.22 27.66
CA SER A 280 -15.07 -16.51 26.48
C SER A 280 -15.26 -15.25 25.63
N GLU A 281 -15.87 -15.34 24.46
CA GLU A 281 -16.23 -14.15 23.67
C GLU A 281 -17.25 -13.22 24.38
N TYR A 282 -17.95 -13.70 25.41
CA TYR A 282 -18.98 -12.94 26.13
C TYR A 282 -18.47 -12.26 27.41
N GLY A 283 -17.23 -12.55 27.84
CA GLY A 283 -16.66 -12.02 29.07
C GLY A 283 -15.78 -13.03 29.81
N VAL A 284 -15.47 -12.70 31.06
CA VAL A 284 -14.65 -13.50 31.97
C VAL A 284 -15.53 -14.08 33.07
N GLU A 285 -15.62 -15.40 33.13
CA GLU A 285 -16.39 -16.14 34.12
C GLU A 285 -15.50 -16.51 35.32
N ASP A 286 -15.94 -16.19 36.53
CA ASP A 286 -15.35 -16.72 37.77
C ASP A 286 -15.91 -18.13 38.01
N GLU A 287 -15.04 -19.15 38.04
CA GLU A 287 -15.48 -20.56 38.15
C GLU A 287 -16.15 -20.89 39.50
N ALA A 288 -15.83 -20.14 40.57
CA ALA A 288 -16.42 -20.36 41.88
C ALA A 288 -17.77 -19.66 42.03
N ALA A 289 -17.92 -18.46 41.47
CA ALA A 289 -19.12 -17.65 41.57
C ALA A 289 -20.12 -17.87 40.43
N GLY A 290 -19.70 -18.44 39.29
CA GLY A 290 -20.52 -18.61 38.09
C GLY A 290 -20.98 -17.29 37.45
N LYS A 291 -20.31 -16.17 37.79
CA LYS A 291 -20.69 -14.83 37.34
C LYS A 291 -19.78 -14.39 36.20
N VAL A 292 -20.38 -13.97 35.08
CA VAL A 292 -19.66 -13.40 33.94
C VAL A 292 -19.45 -11.90 34.16
N LYS A 293 -18.19 -11.47 34.06
CA LYS A 293 -17.76 -10.07 34.09
C LYS A 293 -17.49 -9.60 32.66
N THR A 294 -18.03 -8.42 32.35
CA THR A 294 -17.85 -7.69 31.08
C THR A 294 -17.00 -6.44 31.28
N PHE A 295 -16.54 -5.84 30.18
CA PHE A 295 -15.61 -4.71 30.21
C PHE A 295 -16.03 -3.64 29.20
N PRO A 296 -15.86 -2.34 29.53
CA PRO A 296 -16.22 -1.25 28.61
C PRO A 296 -15.33 -1.20 27.36
N ASP A 297 -14.06 -1.59 27.50
CA ASP A 297 -13.06 -1.62 26.43
C ASP A 297 -12.01 -2.72 26.68
N GLU A 298 -11.14 -2.94 25.68
CA GLU A 298 -10.07 -3.94 25.77
C GLU A 298 -9.02 -3.56 26.83
N ALA A 299 -8.78 -2.27 27.10
CA ALA A 299 -7.81 -1.84 28.10
C ALA A 299 -8.24 -2.28 29.50
N ALA A 300 -9.52 -2.12 29.85
CA ALA A 300 -10.11 -2.60 31.09
C ALA A 300 -10.09 -4.14 31.18
N PHE A 301 -10.27 -4.84 30.04
CA PHE A 301 -10.13 -6.30 29.97
C PHE A 301 -8.69 -6.75 30.29
N TYR A 302 -7.65 -6.14 29.69
CA TYR A 302 -6.26 -6.47 30.02
C TYR A 302 -5.90 -6.09 31.46
N ALA A 303 -6.37 -4.93 31.94
CA ALA A 303 -6.11 -4.46 33.30
C ALA A 303 -6.67 -5.42 34.36
N HIS A 304 -7.77 -6.13 34.08
CA HIS A 304 -8.30 -7.18 34.95
C HIS A 304 -7.29 -8.30 35.21
N PHE A 305 -6.44 -8.60 34.23
CA PHE A 305 -5.34 -9.59 34.33
C PHE A 305 -4.01 -8.98 34.78
N GLY A 306 -3.99 -7.69 35.18
CA GLY A 306 -2.77 -6.99 35.56
C GLY A 306 -1.84 -6.68 34.38
N LEU A 307 -2.37 -6.68 33.16
CA LEU A 307 -1.62 -6.42 31.93
C LEU A 307 -1.92 -5.00 31.41
N PRO A 308 -0.95 -4.34 30.75
CA PRO A 308 -1.26 -3.15 29.96
C PRO A 308 -2.13 -3.52 28.76
N TYR A 309 -2.74 -2.53 28.10
CA TYR A 309 -3.39 -2.76 26.82
C TYR A 309 -2.37 -3.28 25.80
N ILE A 310 -2.55 -4.51 25.33
CA ILE A 310 -1.71 -5.11 24.29
C ILE A 310 -2.30 -4.73 22.91
N PRO A 311 -1.60 -3.93 22.10
CA PRO A 311 -2.06 -3.53 20.78
C PRO A 311 -2.29 -4.74 19.85
N PRO A 312 -3.30 -4.71 18.96
CA PRO A 312 -3.59 -5.82 18.04
C PRO A 312 -2.39 -6.32 17.24
N GLU A 313 -1.52 -5.41 16.83
CA GLU A 313 -0.34 -5.68 16.00
C GLU A 313 0.68 -6.59 16.71
N LEU A 314 0.72 -6.56 18.05
CA LEU A 314 1.62 -7.41 18.84
C LEU A 314 1.06 -8.81 19.12
N ARG A 315 -0.24 -9.05 18.90
CA ARG A 315 -0.94 -10.29 19.28
C ARG A 315 -0.69 -11.41 18.28
N GLU A 316 0.52 -11.95 18.26
CA GLU A 316 0.94 -12.94 17.25
C GLU A 316 1.16 -14.33 17.81
N ASP A 317 2.03 -14.51 18.81
CA ASP A 317 2.45 -15.84 19.30
C ASP A 317 2.18 -16.07 20.79
N GLY A 318 1.66 -15.07 21.50
CA GLY A 318 1.36 -15.14 22.93
C GLY A 318 2.52 -14.65 23.81
N THR A 319 3.75 -14.53 23.30
CA THR A 319 4.91 -14.08 24.08
C THR A 319 4.82 -12.61 24.48
N GLU A 320 4.00 -11.84 23.77
CA GLU A 320 3.68 -10.46 24.12
C GLU A 320 3.01 -10.33 25.49
N VAL A 321 2.32 -11.37 25.98
CA VAL A 321 1.65 -11.36 27.29
C VAL A 321 2.66 -11.25 28.44
N GLU A 322 3.85 -11.85 28.31
CA GLU A 322 4.92 -11.73 29.29
C GLU A 322 5.88 -10.58 29.01
N ARG A 323 6.14 -10.30 27.73
CA ARG A 323 7.25 -9.43 27.32
C ARG A 323 6.84 -7.97 27.21
N TYR A 324 5.59 -7.70 26.84
CA TYR A 324 5.14 -6.35 26.63
C TYR A 324 4.83 -5.66 27.96
N SER A 325 5.30 -4.42 28.09
CA SER A 325 4.95 -3.54 29.19
C SER A 325 4.66 -2.14 28.64
N ASP A 326 3.90 -1.35 29.38
CA ASP A 326 3.65 0.07 29.09
C ASP A 326 4.92 0.93 29.03
N ARG A 327 6.01 0.46 29.66
CA ARG A 327 7.34 1.07 29.60
C ARG A 327 8.14 0.73 28.34
N TYR A 328 7.69 -0.25 27.55
CA TYR A 328 8.37 -0.56 26.29
C TYR A 328 8.16 0.62 25.32
N PRO A 329 9.22 1.23 24.77
CA PRO A 329 9.12 2.46 23.97
C PRO A 329 8.64 2.16 22.54
N LEU A 330 7.54 1.41 22.41
CA LEU A 330 6.97 1.01 21.13
C LEU A 330 6.58 2.25 20.33
N VAL A 331 6.96 2.31 19.05
CA VAL A 331 6.62 3.44 18.19
C VAL A 331 5.11 3.65 18.09
N ARG A 332 4.68 4.91 18.15
CA ARG A 332 3.29 5.33 17.98
C ARG A 332 3.18 6.33 16.84
N PHE A 333 1.98 6.49 16.34
CA PHE A 333 1.72 7.40 15.23
C PHE A 333 2.04 8.85 15.62
N GLU A 334 1.75 9.22 16.86
CA GLU A 334 2.00 10.56 17.40
C GLU A 334 3.49 10.85 17.62
N ASP A 335 4.35 9.83 17.58
CA ASP A 335 5.80 10.01 17.69
C ASP A 335 6.41 10.48 16.35
N ILE A 336 5.71 10.33 15.22
CA ILE A 336 6.20 10.68 13.88
C ILE A 336 6.21 12.21 13.69
N GLN A 337 7.39 12.75 13.41
CA GLN A 337 7.59 14.18 13.13
C GLN A 337 7.68 14.52 11.66
N GLY A 338 7.88 13.55 10.78
CA GLY A 338 7.99 13.78 9.34
C GLY A 338 8.02 12.53 8.51
N ASP A 339 7.72 12.69 7.23
CA ASP A 339 7.81 11.65 6.22
C ASP A 339 8.97 11.97 5.27
N LEU A 340 9.83 10.98 5.05
CA LEU A 340 11.13 11.16 4.39
C LEU A 340 11.20 10.50 3.01
N HIS A 341 10.09 10.03 2.46
CA HIS A 341 10.00 9.51 1.09
C HIS A 341 8.64 9.86 0.48
N MET A 342 8.64 10.84 -0.44
CA MET A 342 7.45 11.21 -1.20
C MET A 342 7.82 11.90 -2.52
N HIS A 343 6.89 11.82 -3.46
CA HIS A 343 7.05 12.22 -4.86
C HIS A 343 6.11 13.39 -5.18
N SER A 344 6.59 14.30 -6.00
CA SER A 344 5.87 15.50 -6.40
C SER A 344 5.63 15.51 -7.91
N ALA A 345 4.90 16.50 -8.41
CA ALA A 345 4.68 16.68 -9.85
C ALA A 345 5.99 16.89 -10.65
N TRP A 346 7.14 17.04 -9.99
CA TRP A 346 8.45 17.10 -10.63
C TRP A 346 8.89 15.77 -11.24
N SER A 347 8.67 14.61 -10.61
CA SER A 347 8.77 13.31 -11.26
C SER A 347 7.40 12.78 -11.62
N ASP A 348 6.85 11.95 -10.75
CA ASP A 348 5.70 11.11 -10.95
C ASP A 348 4.76 11.17 -9.74
N GLY A 349 4.86 12.19 -8.90
CA GLY A 349 3.80 12.58 -7.99
C GLY A 349 2.67 13.34 -8.70
N ALA A 350 1.54 13.48 -8.01
CA ALA A 350 0.36 14.19 -8.49
C ALA A 350 0.29 15.65 -8.03
N CYS A 351 1.08 16.00 -7.01
CA CYS A 351 0.91 17.20 -6.21
C CYS A 351 2.11 18.14 -6.34
N SER A 352 1.87 19.44 -6.24
CA SER A 352 2.97 20.41 -6.16
C SER A 352 3.67 20.34 -4.80
N LEU A 353 4.87 20.91 -4.71
CA LEU A 353 5.62 20.96 -3.46
C LEU A 353 4.85 21.71 -2.36
N ALA A 354 4.12 22.77 -2.74
CA ALA A 354 3.30 23.54 -1.82
C ALA A 354 2.10 22.74 -1.30
N GLU A 355 1.42 21.97 -2.16
CA GLU A 355 0.30 21.10 -1.74
C GLU A 355 0.76 20.04 -0.75
N LEU A 356 1.90 19.37 -1.02
CA LEU A 356 2.49 18.38 -0.12
C LEU A 356 2.89 19.00 1.23
N ALA A 357 3.63 20.11 1.20
CA ALA A 357 4.07 20.80 2.41
C ALA A 357 2.88 21.19 3.30
N GLU A 358 1.84 21.81 2.72
CA GLU A 358 0.65 22.21 3.46
C GLU A 358 -0.16 21.02 3.99
N ALA A 359 -0.26 19.93 3.21
CA ALA A 359 -0.93 18.71 3.65
C ALA A 359 -0.22 18.03 4.82
N CYS A 360 1.11 18.01 4.82
CA CYS A 360 1.94 17.46 5.89
C CYS A 360 1.95 18.37 7.14
N ARG A 361 2.00 19.70 6.96
CA ARG A 361 1.86 20.67 8.06
C ARG A 361 0.53 20.53 8.78
N ARG A 362 -0.59 20.36 8.05
CA ARG A 362 -1.92 20.10 8.65
C ARG A 362 -2.00 18.81 9.45
N ARG A 363 -1.17 17.81 9.12
CA ARG A 363 -1.04 16.55 9.87
C ARG A 363 -0.12 16.68 11.11
N GLY A 364 0.50 17.84 11.32
CA GLY A 364 1.36 18.11 12.47
C GLY A 364 2.84 17.75 12.26
N TYR A 365 3.26 17.37 11.05
CA TYR A 365 4.67 17.15 10.75
C TYR A 365 5.47 18.45 10.89
N ARG A 366 6.73 18.30 11.30
CA ARG A 366 7.74 19.36 11.44
C ARG A 366 8.65 19.44 10.23
N TYR A 367 8.81 18.34 9.51
CA TYR A 367 9.59 18.31 8.29
C TYR A 367 9.08 17.22 7.34
N ILE A 368 9.46 17.35 6.07
CA ILE A 368 9.33 16.30 5.05
C ILE A 368 10.61 16.26 4.21
N ALA A 369 10.86 15.15 3.53
CA ALA A 369 11.82 15.12 2.43
C ALA A 369 11.08 14.89 1.11
N ILE A 370 11.41 15.70 0.10
CA ILE A 370 10.95 15.49 -1.27
C ILE A 370 12.03 14.67 -1.96
N THR A 371 11.67 13.49 -2.45
CA THR A 371 12.59 12.48 -2.97
C THR A 371 12.12 11.96 -4.33
N ASP A 372 11.84 12.89 -5.25
CA ASP A 372 11.52 12.54 -6.64
C ASP A 372 12.63 11.67 -7.26
N HIS A 373 12.29 10.91 -8.31
CA HIS A 373 13.21 9.95 -8.92
C HIS A 373 14.36 10.61 -9.70
N SER A 374 15.52 9.93 -9.75
CA SER A 374 16.66 10.31 -10.58
C SER A 374 16.48 9.98 -12.08
N GLN A 375 17.37 10.50 -12.94
CA GLN A 375 17.25 10.53 -14.41
C GLN A 375 17.12 9.16 -15.10
N PHE A 376 17.61 8.09 -14.49
CA PHE A 376 17.59 6.75 -15.04
C PHE A 376 16.15 6.25 -15.20
N LEU A 377 15.27 6.54 -14.24
CA LEU A 377 13.86 6.16 -14.28
C LEU A 377 13.04 7.10 -15.17
N LYS A 378 13.34 7.09 -16.47
CA LYS A 378 12.64 7.90 -17.48
C LYS A 378 11.13 7.70 -17.52
N VAL A 379 10.67 6.48 -17.19
CA VAL A 379 9.24 6.15 -17.13
C VAL A 379 8.49 6.91 -16.04
N ALA A 380 9.21 7.35 -15.01
CA ALA A 380 8.68 8.15 -13.91
C ALA A 380 9.06 9.64 -14.06
N ASN A 381 9.44 10.08 -15.27
CA ASN A 381 9.87 11.45 -15.53
C ASN A 381 11.02 11.91 -14.60
N GLY A 382 11.94 11.00 -14.30
CA GLY A 382 13.08 11.25 -13.42
C GLY A 382 13.86 12.52 -13.74
N LEU A 383 14.33 13.20 -12.70
CA LEU A 383 14.92 14.53 -12.81
C LEU A 383 16.34 14.41 -13.40
N THR A 384 16.73 15.37 -14.25
CA THR A 384 18.16 15.59 -14.55
C THR A 384 18.77 16.44 -13.43
N PRO A 385 20.11 16.49 -13.29
CA PRO A 385 20.76 17.36 -12.30
C PRO A 385 20.29 18.83 -12.38
N ASP A 386 20.05 19.35 -13.58
CA ASP A 386 19.54 20.72 -13.77
C ASP A 386 18.09 20.87 -13.30
N ARG A 387 17.22 19.87 -13.55
CA ARG A 387 15.84 19.89 -13.04
C ARG A 387 15.82 19.80 -11.51
N LEU A 388 16.69 18.98 -10.93
CA LEU A 388 16.87 18.86 -9.48
C LEU A 388 17.29 20.19 -8.85
N ARG A 389 18.25 20.91 -9.43
CA ARG A 389 18.65 22.24 -8.93
C ARG A 389 17.50 23.26 -8.97
N ARG A 390 16.68 23.26 -10.03
CA ARG A 390 15.48 24.11 -10.09
C ARG A 390 14.44 23.75 -9.04
N GLN A 391 14.24 22.46 -8.77
CA GLN A 391 13.37 22.00 -7.69
C GLN A 391 13.91 22.47 -6.33
N ARG A 392 15.23 22.37 -6.09
CA ARG A 392 15.89 22.87 -4.88
C ARG A 392 15.65 24.37 -4.68
N GLU A 393 15.76 25.19 -5.73
CA GLU A 393 15.42 26.62 -5.66
C GLU A 393 13.95 26.88 -5.29
N GLU A 394 13.03 26.02 -5.71
CA GLU A 394 11.63 26.10 -5.28
C GLU A 394 11.45 25.69 -3.82
N ILE A 395 12.11 24.61 -3.38
CA ILE A 395 12.15 24.17 -1.98
C ILE A 395 12.69 25.29 -1.08
N GLU A 396 13.78 25.96 -1.46
CA GLU A 396 14.35 27.09 -0.73
C GLU A 396 13.36 28.26 -0.62
N ARG A 397 12.69 28.61 -1.72
CA ARG A 397 11.63 29.64 -1.73
C ARG A 397 10.46 29.28 -0.82
N LEU A 398 10.06 28.02 -0.77
CA LEU A 398 9.00 27.54 0.12
C LEU A 398 9.45 27.53 1.58
N ASN A 399 10.65 27.04 1.88
CA ASN A 399 11.22 27.06 3.22
C ASN A 399 11.32 28.48 3.79
N ALA A 400 11.65 29.48 2.97
CA ALA A 400 11.66 30.88 3.40
C ALA A 400 10.28 31.41 3.85
N ARG A 401 9.19 30.72 3.49
CA ARG A 401 7.81 31.07 3.89
C ARG A 401 7.36 30.37 5.19
N TYR A 402 8.07 29.35 5.66
CA TYR A 402 7.69 28.55 6.81
C TYR A 402 8.66 28.76 7.98
N SER A 403 8.14 29.10 9.16
CA SER A 403 8.96 29.22 10.38
C SER A 403 8.88 27.98 11.28
N ASP A 404 7.89 27.13 11.06
CA ASP A 404 7.50 25.98 11.89
C ASP A 404 7.68 24.62 11.18
N PHE A 405 8.12 24.65 9.92
CA PHE A 405 8.20 23.50 9.04
C PHE A 405 9.41 23.57 8.11
N THR A 406 9.99 22.43 7.73
CA THR A 406 11.11 22.36 6.79
C THR A 406 10.90 21.29 5.74
N ILE A 407 11.13 21.65 4.48
CA ILE A 407 11.22 20.73 3.36
C ILE A 407 12.71 20.44 3.12
N LEU A 408 13.11 19.18 3.24
CA LEU A 408 14.44 18.70 2.88
C LEU A 408 14.48 18.43 1.38
N ALA A 409 15.50 18.97 0.72
CA ALA A 409 15.74 18.65 -0.68
C ALA A 409 16.46 17.31 -0.80
N GLY A 410 15.77 16.30 -1.34
CA GLY A 410 16.32 14.98 -1.55
C GLY A 410 16.09 14.41 -2.94
N ILE A 411 16.43 13.14 -3.08
CA ILE A 411 16.27 12.37 -4.31
C ILE A 411 16.10 10.89 -3.96
N GLU A 412 15.27 10.17 -4.71
CA GLU A 412 15.37 8.72 -4.81
C GLU A 412 16.36 8.35 -5.92
N MET A 413 17.57 8.01 -5.49
CA MET A 413 18.71 7.65 -6.32
C MET A 413 18.59 6.22 -6.84
N ASP A 414 18.53 6.05 -8.16
CA ASP A 414 18.66 4.74 -8.76
C ASP A 414 20.05 4.13 -8.50
N ILE A 415 20.06 2.90 -7.98
CA ILE A 415 21.22 2.02 -7.99
C ILE A 415 21.23 1.28 -9.32
N LEU A 416 22.18 1.60 -10.19
CA LEU A 416 22.24 1.07 -11.56
C LEU A 416 22.55 -0.43 -11.60
N PRO A 417 22.28 -1.14 -12.72
CA PRO A 417 22.49 -2.58 -12.84
C PRO A 417 23.94 -3.05 -12.60
N ASP A 418 24.92 -2.15 -12.71
CA ASP A 418 26.34 -2.40 -12.45
C ASP A 418 26.79 -2.03 -11.02
N GLY A 419 25.89 -1.45 -10.22
CA GLY A 419 26.15 -1.03 -8.84
C GLY A 419 26.58 0.42 -8.66
N THR A 420 26.74 1.18 -9.75
CA THR A 420 26.96 2.64 -9.66
C THR A 420 25.66 3.38 -9.33
N LEU A 421 25.78 4.63 -8.87
CA LEU A 421 24.63 5.52 -8.64
C LEU A 421 24.38 6.38 -9.89
N ASP A 422 23.14 6.85 -10.06
CA ASP A 422 22.70 7.56 -11.25
C ASP A 422 23.22 9.01 -11.37
N TYR A 423 23.64 9.64 -10.26
CA TYR A 423 24.34 10.93 -10.27
C TYR A 423 25.75 10.83 -9.67
N ASP A 424 26.61 11.75 -10.09
CA ASP A 424 27.93 11.97 -9.52
C ASP A 424 27.87 12.63 -8.13
N ASP A 425 28.92 12.42 -7.33
CA ASP A 425 29.08 12.97 -5.97
C ASP A 425 28.88 14.48 -5.87
N ASP A 426 29.29 15.24 -6.88
CA ASP A 426 29.14 16.70 -6.90
C ASP A 426 27.67 17.12 -6.84
N VAL A 427 26.76 16.34 -7.45
CA VAL A 427 25.32 16.58 -7.37
C VAL A 427 24.78 16.14 -6.01
N LEU A 428 25.18 14.95 -5.54
CA LEU A 428 24.70 14.38 -4.27
C LEU A 428 25.06 15.25 -3.07
N LYS A 429 26.24 15.89 -3.11
CA LYS A 429 26.72 16.80 -2.07
C LYS A 429 25.82 18.03 -1.87
N GLU A 430 25.06 18.42 -2.88
CA GLU A 430 24.12 19.55 -2.82
C GLU A 430 22.83 19.20 -2.06
N LEU A 431 22.56 17.91 -1.76
CA LEU A 431 21.30 17.44 -1.20
C LEU A 431 21.32 17.32 0.32
N ASP A 432 20.15 17.55 0.92
CA ASP A 432 19.92 17.36 2.35
C ASP A 432 19.77 15.87 2.70
N PHE A 433 19.16 15.09 1.80
CA PHE A 433 18.75 13.71 2.05
C PHE A 433 18.78 12.86 0.77
N VAL A 434 19.42 11.71 0.78
CA VAL A 434 19.45 10.80 -0.37
C VAL A 434 18.96 9.43 0.05
N ILE A 435 17.93 8.93 -0.62
CA ILE A 435 17.52 7.54 -0.51
C ILE A 435 17.97 6.81 -1.78
N ALA A 436 18.35 5.54 -1.68
CA ALA A 436 18.79 4.75 -2.83
C ALA A 436 17.95 3.49 -2.99
N ALA A 437 17.59 3.15 -4.23
CA ALA A 437 16.74 1.99 -4.51
C ALA A 437 17.10 1.30 -5.83
N ILE A 438 16.72 0.03 -5.94
CA ILE A 438 16.84 -0.75 -7.17
C ILE A 438 15.48 -0.75 -7.88
N HIS A 439 15.39 -0.14 -9.07
CA HIS A 439 14.17 -0.13 -9.90
C HIS A 439 14.22 -1.00 -11.15
N SER A 440 15.38 -1.63 -11.42
CA SER A 440 15.58 -2.43 -12.62
C SER A 440 16.44 -3.68 -12.38
N ALA A 441 16.38 -4.59 -13.35
CA ALA A 441 17.16 -5.83 -13.39
C ALA A 441 16.95 -6.76 -12.17
N PHE A 442 15.71 -6.89 -11.68
CA PHE A 442 15.35 -7.69 -10.48
C PHE A 442 15.65 -9.20 -10.57
N LYS A 443 15.99 -9.71 -11.75
CA LYS A 443 16.33 -11.12 -11.98
C LYS A 443 17.84 -11.40 -11.94
N GLN A 444 18.65 -10.41 -11.56
CA GLN A 444 20.08 -10.61 -11.37
C GLN A 444 20.35 -11.60 -10.21
N PRO A 445 21.47 -12.35 -10.24
CA PRO A 445 21.84 -13.24 -9.15
C PRO A 445 22.03 -12.48 -7.83
N ARG A 446 21.78 -13.15 -6.69
CA ARG A 446 21.96 -12.60 -5.34
C ARG A 446 23.26 -11.84 -5.15
N GLU A 447 24.39 -12.40 -5.59
CA GLU A 447 25.70 -11.76 -5.46
C GLU A 447 25.77 -10.40 -6.17
N THR A 448 25.11 -10.25 -7.32
CA THR A 448 25.06 -8.98 -8.05
C THR A 448 24.15 -7.98 -7.35
N ILE A 449 22.98 -8.42 -6.87
CA ILE A 449 22.07 -7.58 -6.07
C ILE A 449 22.78 -7.08 -4.81
N MET A 450 23.47 -7.96 -4.09
CA MET A 450 24.20 -7.59 -2.88
C MET A 450 25.37 -6.64 -3.17
N LYS A 451 26.08 -6.78 -4.30
CA LYS A 451 27.11 -5.80 -4.71
C LYS A 451 26.52 -4.42 -4.95
N ARG A 452 25.35 -4.35 -5.59
CA ARG A 452 24.61 -3.09 -5.82
C ARG A 452 24.22 -2.43 -4.50
N LEU A 453 23.63 -3.20 -3.59
CA LEU A 453 23.23 -2.71 -2.26
C LEU A 453 24.44 -2.31 -1.41
N GLU A 454 25.51 -3.09 -1.39
CA GLU A 454 26.73 -2.77 -0.65
C GLU A 454 27.39 -1.48 -1.15
N ALA A 455 27.43 -1.26 -2.48
CA ALA A 455 27.93 -0.02 -3.04
C ALA A 455 27.14 1.20 -2.54
N ALA A 456 25.81 1.11 -2.52
CA ALA A 456 24.95 2.17 -2.00
C ALA A 456 25.12 2.37 -0.48
N LEU A 457 25.14 1.30 0.31
CA LEU A 457 25.30 1.36 1.78
C LEU A 457 26.62 2.01 2.19
N ARG A 458 27.71 1.73 1.45
CA ARG A 458 29.03 2.30 1.71
C ARG A 458 29.21 3.71 1.15
N HIS A 459 28.23 4.21 0.40
CA HIS A 459 28.33 5.53 -0.20
C HIS A 459 28.10 6.63 0.85
N PRO A 460 29.00 7.61 1.00
CA PRO A 460 28.92 8.59 2.09
C PRO A 460 27.66 9.47 2.01
N TYR A 461 27.10 9.66 0.82
CA TYR A 461 25.92 10.50 0.61
C TYR A 461 24.59 9.76 0.64
N VAL A 462 24.55 8.41 0.60
CA VAL A 462 23.29 7.66 0.61
C VAL A 462 22.82 7.49 2.04
N ASP A 463 21.71 8.07 2.45
CA ASP A 463 21.24 8.05 3.84
C ASP A 463 20.37 6.83 4.16
N VAL A 464 19.53 6.42 3.21
CA VAL A 464 18.55 5.32 3.35
C VAL A 464 18.61 4.36 2.17
N ILE A 465 18.40 3.07 2.39
CA ILE A 465 18.00 2.13 1.34
C ILE A 465 16.48 2.02 1.34
N ALA A 466 15.85 2.51 0.26
CA ALA A 466 14.40 2.51 0.08
C ALA A 466 13.89 1.15 -0.38
N HIS A 467 12.71 0.75 0.12
CA HIS A 467 12.02 -0.54 -0.14
C HIS A 467 12.99 -1.68 -0.52
N PRO A 468 13.81 -2.17 0.43
CA PRO A 468 15.09 -2.84 0.14
C PRO A 468 14.99 -4.21 -0.55
N THR A 469 13.80 -4.78 -0.69
CA THR A 469 13.60 -6.05 -1.41
C THR A 469 12.94 -5.85 -2.76
N GLY A 470 12.35 -4.67 -3.01
CA GLY A 470 11.61 -4.35 -4.23
C GLY A 470 10.36 -5.22 -4.43
N ARG A 471 9.83 -5.83 -3.36
CA ARG A 471 8.64 -6.68 -3.44
C ARG A 471 7.36 -5.87 -3.68
N LEU A 472 6.36 -6.51 -4.26
CA LEU A 472 4.97 -6.04 -4.31
C LEU A 472 4.06 -7.18 -3.87
N ILE A 473 3.40 -7.03 -2.73
CA ILE A 473 2.62 -8.07 -2.07
C ILE A 473 1.51 -8.58 -3.01
N GLY A 474 1.56 -9.88 -3.32
CA GLY A 474 0.61 -10.56 -4.20
C GLY A 474 0.78 -10.27 -5.70
N GLN A 475 1.81 -9.52 -6.11
CA GLN A 475 2.08 -9.23 -7.52
C GLN A 475 3.48 -9.66 -7.96
N ARG A 476 4.50 -9.38 -7.15
CA ARG A 476 5.90 -9.60 -7.49
C ARG A 476 6.70 -9.95 -6.23
N ASP A 477 7.35 -11.10 -6.24
CA ASP A 477 8.35 -11.43 -5.23
C ASP A 477 9.53 -10.45 -5.30
N GLY A 478 10.16 -10.17 -4.16
CA GLY A 478 11.36 -9.33 -4.13
C GLY A 478 12.51 -9.92 -4.94
N TYR A 479 13.47 -9.09 -5.30
CA TYR A 479 14.75 -9.59 -5.83
C TYR A 479 15.50 -10.36 -4.73
N ASP A 480 16.44 -11.23 -5.13
CA ASP A 480 17.11 -12.14 -4.20
C ASP A 480 18.16 -11.40 -3.35
N VAL A 481 17.75 -10.95 -2.15
CA VAL A 481 18.57 -10.23 -1.16
C VAL A 481 19.03 -11.18 -0.05
N ASP A 482 20.30 -11.08 0.32
CA ASP A 482 20.78 -11.61 1.60
C ASP A 482 20.41 -10.62 2.72
N ILE A 483 19.26 -10.87 3.34
CA ILE A 483 18.64 -9.95 4.31
C ILE A 483 19.52 -9.76 5.55
N GLU A 484 20.17 -10.83 6.03
CA GLU A 484 21.05 -10.75 7.20
C GLU A 484 22.27 -9.89 6.88
N ARG A 485 22.91 -10.14 5.73
CA ARG A 485 24.06 -9.33 5.31
C ARG A 485 23.71 -7.87 5.04
N LEU A 486 22.52 -7.59 4.49
CA LEU A 486 22.01 -6.23 4.30
C LEU A 486 21.91 -5.48 5.64
N MET A 487 21.36 -6.12 6.68
CA MET A 487 21.19 -5.53 8.01
C MET A 487 22.53 -5.26 8.69
N GLU A 488 23.48 -6.19 8.60
CA GLU A 488 24.84 -5.99 9.11
C GLU A 488 25.52 -4.78 8.45
N LEU A 489 25.45 -4.69 7.12
CA LEU A 489 26.03 -3.57 6.37
C LEU A 489 25.36 -2.24 6.72
N ALA A 490 24.04 -2.23 6.88
CA ALA A 490 23.28 -1.05 7.30
C ALA A 490 23.75 -0.54 8.68
N ALA A 491 23.89 -1.44 9.65
CA ALA A 491 24.43 -1.11 10.98
C ALA A 491 25.90 -0.65 10.92
N GLU A 492 26.75 -1.32 10.12
CA GLU A 492 28.16 -0.97 9.93
C GLU A 492 28.31 0.45 9.37
N THR A 493 27.49 0.82 8.40
CA THR A 493 27.59 2.07 7.64
C THR A 493 26.72 3.21 8.18
N ASN A 494 25.93 2.96 9.22
CA ASN A 494 24.85 3.84 9.66
C ASN A 494 23.88 4.21 8.52
N THR A 495 23.70 3.34 7.54
CA THR A 495 22.63 3.49 6.53
C THR A 495 21.32 3.02 7.12
N VAL A 496 20.29 3.84 6.98
CA VAL A 496 18.95 3.52 7.47
C VAL A 496 18.28 2.55 6.49
N LEU A 497 17.49 1.61 7.02
CA LEU A 497 16.64 0.75 6.18
C LEU A 497 15.21 1.24 6.22
N GLU A 498 14.59 1.35 5.05
CA GLU A 498 13.21 1.78 4.95
C GLU A 498 12.22 0.64 5.29
N LEU A 499 11.19 1.00 6.05
CA LEU A 499 9.86 0.40 6.07
C LEU A 499 8.94 1.29 5.24
N ASN A 500 8.73 0.91 3.99
CA ASN A 500 7.84 1.60 3.07
C ASN A 500 6.40 1.25 3.43
N ALA A 501 5.65 2.24 3.87
CA ALA A 501 4.33 2.11 4.46
C ALA A 501 3.22 1.85 3.42
N ASN A 502 3.51 1.99 2.12
CA ASN A 502 2.57 1.68 1.06
C ASN A 502 2.07 0.22 1.24
N PRO A 503 0.77 -0.02 1.38
CA PRO A 503 0.24 -1.35 1.68
C PRO A 503 0.41 -2.37 0.53
N ASN A 504 0.87 -1.95 -0.65
CA ASN A 504 1.32 -2.86 -1.70
C ASN A 504 2.76 -3.35 -1.49
N ARG A 505 3.57 -2.65 -0.69
CA ARG A 505 4.99 -2.95 -0.44
C ARG A 505 5.22 -3.51 0.96
N LEU A 506 4.88 -2.72 1.99
CA LEU A 506 5.29 -2.93 3.40
C LEU A 506 6.73 -3.39 3.50
N ASP A 507 7.65 -2.73 2.81
CA ASP A 507 9.01 -3.23 2.60
C ASP A 507 10.02 -2.35 3.32
N LEU A 508 10.67 -2.79 4.39
CA LEU A 508 10.80 -4.17 4.90
C LEU A 508 9.57 -4.75 5.62
N SER A 509 9.39 -6.07 5.55
CA SER A 509 8.33 -6.77 6.32
C SER A 509 8.46 -6.58 7.84
N ALA A 510 7.37 -6.75 8.60
CA ALA A 510 7.39 -6.68 10.07
C ALA A 510 8.46 -7.59 10.72
N ALA A 511 8.69 -8.78 10.15
CA ALA A 511 9.71 -9.70 10.62
C ALA A 511 11.13 -9.20 10.32
N TYR A 512 11.32 -8.53 9.19
CA TYR A 512 12.62 -7.99 8.79
C TYR A 512 12.95 -6.69 9.51
N VAL A 513 12.00 -5.77 9.71
CA VAL A 513 12.29 -4.57 10.52
C VAL A 513 12.73 -4.94 11.93
N LYS A 514 12.12 -5.97 12.54
CA LYS A 514 12.54 -6.48 13.85
C LYS A 514 14.00 -6.94 13.85
N LYS A 515 14.35 -7.78 12.86
CA LYS A 515 15.73 -8.28 12.71
C LYS A 515 16.73 -7.14 12.42
N ALA A 516 16.33 -6.13 11.66
CA ALA A 516 17.15 -4.96 11.38
C ALA A 516 17.47 -4.17 12.66
N GLU A 517 16.46 -3.92 13.52
CA GLU A 517 16.69 -3.27 14.82
C GLU A 517 17.56 -4.14 15.73
N GLU A 518 17.33 -5.46 15.77
CA GLU A 518 18.14 -6.41 16.54
C GLU A 518 19.61 -6.44 16.08
N ALA A 519 19.87 -6.21 14.78
CA ALA A 519 21.21 -6.07 14.20
C ALA A 519 21.83 -4.67 14.42
N GLY A 520 21.08 -3.71 14.99
CA GLY A 520 21.55 -2.35 15.28
C GLY A 520 21.35 -1.35 14.14
N ALA A 521 20.58 -1.68 13.11
CA ALA A 521 20.22 -0.74 12.04
C ALA A 521 19.09 0.20 12.49
N TYR A 522 19.14 1.44 12.01
CA TYR A 522 18.04 2.41 12.16
C TYR A 522 16.97 2.17 11.10
N ILE A 523 15.73 2.56 11.40
CA ILE A 523 14.57 2.40 10.51
C ILE A 523 14.02 3.77 10.10
N ALA A 524 13.58 3.89 8.84
CA ALA A 524 12.73 4.98 8.37
C ALA A 524 11.36 4.42 8.01
N ILE A 525 10.27 5.01 8.51
CA ILE A 525 8.90 4.66 8.12
C ILE A 525 8.42 5.75 7.18
N ASN A 526 8.25 5.46 5.90
CA ASN A 526 7.90 6.47 4.90
C ASN A 526 6.77 6.00 3.99
N THR A 527 5.95 6.92 3.48
CA THR A 527 4.75 6.54 2.71
C THR A 527 5.00 6.24 1.24
N ASP A 528 6.08 6.75 0.65
CA ASP A 528 6.30 6.67 -0.80
C ASP A 528 5.09 7.31 -1.53
N ALA A 529 4.61 8.43 -0.96
CA ALA A 529 3.37 9.07 -1.40
C ALA A 529 3.55 9.75 -2.76
N HIS A 530 2.69 9.37 -3.70
CA HIS A 530 2.57 9.99 -5.02
C HIS A 530 1.30 10.85 -5.15
N HIS A 531 0.43 10.85 -4.14
CA HIS A 531 -0.74 11.72 -4.03
C HIS A 531 -1.14 11.87 -2.55
N LEU A 532 -1.96 12.87 -2.24
CA LEU A 532 -2.25 13.25 -0.84
C LEU A 532 -2.90 12.14 0.00
N ASP A 533 -3.68 11.25 -0.62
CA ASP A 533 -4.34 10.14 0.10
C ASP A 533 -3.33 9.08 0.58
N MET A 534 -2.19 8.91 -0.12
CA MET A 534 -1.12 7.99 0.30
C MET A 534 -0.41 8.47 1.57
N LEU A 535 -0.52 9.76 1.94
CA LEU A 535 0.04 10.24 3.21
C LEU A 535 -0.59 9.55 4.43
N ASP A 536 -1.81 9.01 4.28
CA ASP A 536 -2.50 8.29 5.34
C ASP A 536 -1.93 6.86 5.54
N ASP A 537 -1.12 6.37 4.59
CA ASP A 537 -0.45 5.07 4.69
C ASP A 537 0.56 5.03 5.85
N MET A 538 1.00 6.19 6.38
CA MET A 538 1.88 6.26 7.55
C MET A 538 1.31 5.48 8.74
N ALA A 539 -0.02 5.51 8.94
CA ALA A 539 -0.66 4.74 10.01
C ALA A 539 -0.45 3.23 9.85
N ILE A 540 -0.44 2.74 8.60
CA ILE A 540 -0.16 1.34 8.27
C ILE A 540 1.30 1.02 8.53
N GLY A 541 2.23 1.88 8.08
CA GLY A 541 3.66 1.74 8.34
C GLY A 541 3.99 1.66 9.82
N VAL A 542 3.43 2.57 10.63
CA VAL A 542 3.57 2.55 12.09
C VAL A 542 3.00 1.26 12.68
N ALA A 543 1.83 0.80 12.24
CA ALA A 543 1.25 -0.46 12.70
C ALA A 543 2.13 -1.67 12.34
N THR A 544 2.73 -1.69 11.15
CA THR A 544 3.70 -2.72 10.72
C THR A 544 4.99 -2.65 11.55
N ALA A 545 5.50 -1.47 11.88
CA ALA A 545 6.64 -1.29 12.78
C ALA A 545 6.31 -1.79 14.19
N ARG A 546 5.10 -1.50 14.70
CA ARG A 546 4.62 -2.02 15.98
C ARG A 546 4.55 -3.54 15.99
N LYS A 547 4.04 -4.16 14.92
CA LYS A 547 4.08 -5.62 14.73
C LYS A 547 5.51 -6.18 14.79
N GLY A 548 6.47 -5.43 14.27
CA GLY A 548 7.91 -5.70 14.37
C GLY A 548 8.57 -5.35 15.70
N TRP A 549 7.81 -4.95 16.73
CA TRP A 549 8.30 -4.51 18.05
C TRP A 549 9.24 -3.29 17.99
N ILE A 550 9.16 -2.47 16.95
CA ILE A 550 10.12 -1.38 16.74
C ILE A 550 9.95 -0.28 17.79
N LYS A 551 11.08 0.17 18.33
CA LYS A 551 11.13 1.25 19.31
C LYS A 551 11.09 2.61 18.61
N SER A 552 10.49 3.60 19.25
CA SER A 552 10.47 4.97 18.70
C SER A 552 11.89 5.54 18.53
N GLU A 553 12.81 5.23 19.45
CA GLU A 553 14.17 5.78 19.46
C GLU A 553 15.04 5.38 18.25
N THR A 554 14.75 4.23 17.63
CA THR A 554 15.46 3.68 16.44
C THR A 554 14.82 4.10 15.12
N VAL A 555 13.66 4.76 15.17
CA VAL A 555 12.94 5.28 14.00
C VAL A 555 13.31 6.75 13.78
N ILE A 556 13.99 7.06 12.67
CA ILE A 556 14.52 8.40 12.41
C ILE A 556 13.42 9.45 12.20
N ASN A 557 12.23 9.03 11.78
CA ASN A 557 11.06 9.89 11.61
C ASN A 557 10.56 10.49 12.93
N THR A 558 10.95 9.94 14.09
CA THR A 558 10.52 10.44 15.40
C THR A 558 11.42 11.56 15.95
N TRP A 559 12.57 11.78 15.32
CA TRP A 559 13.59 12.66 15.86
C TRP A 559 13.28 14.13 15.57
N PRO A 560 13.65 15.05 16.47
CA PRO A 560 13.70 16.46 16.11
C PRO A 560 14.66 16.69 14.93
N LEU A 561 14.34 17.67 14.07
CA LEU A 561 15.10 17.94 12.84
C LEU A 561 16.61 18.11 13.06
N ASP A 562 17.04 18.75 14.15
CA ASP A 562 18.45 18.95 14.44
C ASP A 562 19.18 17.63 14.73
N LYS A 563 18.52 16.69 15.42
CA LYS A 563 19.06 15.35 15.67
C LYS A 563 19.15 14.56 14.35
N LEU A 564 18.12 14.61 13.51
CA LEU A 564 18.15 13.99 12.18
C LEU A 564 19.32 14.53 11.36
N ARG A 565 19.44 15.86 11.22
CA ARG A 565 20.54 16.48 10.47
C ARG A 565 21.92 16.15 11.03
N GLN A 566 22.07 16.05 12.35
CA GLN A 566 23.34 15.63 12.95
C GLN A 566 23.69 14.20 12.55
N PHE A 567 22.74 13.27 12.65
CA PHE A 567 22.94 11.87 12.27
C PHE A 567 23.38 11.72 10.80
N LEU A 568 22.72 12.44 9.87
CA LEU A 568 23.07 12.43 8.45
C LEU A 568 24.48 13.00 8.19
N ARG A 569 24.88 14.04 8.92
CA ARG A 569 26.25 14.58 8.84
C ARG A 569 27.30 13.61 9.36
N ASP A 570 27.04 12.96 10.49
CA ASP A 570 27.98 12.01 11.09
C ASP A 570 28.26 10.85 10.15
N LYS A 571 27.21 10.36 9.46
CA LYS A 571 27.35 9.35 8.42
C LYS A 571 28.31 9.77 7.31
N ARG A 572 28.16 10.98 6.76
CA ARG A 572 29.01 11.49 5.66
C ARG A 572 30.51 11.56 6.01
N THR A 573 30.85 11.47 7.29
CA THR A 573 32.24 11.55 7.79
C THR A 573 32.82 10.21 8.24
N LYS A 574 32.02 9.16 8.25
CA LYS A 574 32.41 7.79 8.61
C LYS A 574 32.95 7.06 7.39
#